data_AF-A0A660VGY0-F1
#
_entry.id   AF-A0A660VGY0-F1
#
_cell.length_a   1.000
_cell.length_b   1.000
_cell.length_c   1.000
_cell.angle_alpha   90.00
_cell.angle_beta   90.00
_cell.angle_gamma   90.00
#
_symmetry.space_group_name_H-M   'P 1'
#
loop_
_entity.id
_entity.type
_entity.pdbx_description
1 polymer ?
#
loop_
_entity_poly.entity_id
_entity_poly.type
_entity_poly.pdbx_seq_one_letter_code
_entity_poly.pdbx_strand_id
1 'polypeptide(L)'
;MVSKEEKKKLRKDFNQKLRGKLKETYERFCDEHGIKRVARCFSLIMKEVEEQLKNHPFLETLEDREQSWRARRGGMLEWLVQKHISDWVSQTLGLRCAKFTKGSLRKNYDRVKEQVQVRIGDKGVVPDVDLVVFQEEPFRVLAVLSVKKKFRERIAQVAYWTVK
;
A
#
# COMPACT_ATOMS: atom_id res chain seq x y z
N MET A 1 32.07 -8.14 7.53
CA MET A 1 30.65 -8.11 7.93
C MET A 1 30.25 -6.66 8.18
N VAL A 2 29.19 -6.17 7.54
CA VAL A 2 28.65 -4.82 7.77
C VAL A 2 28.09 -4.74 9.19
N SER A 3 28.39 -3.66 9.93
CA SER A 3 27.90 -3.50 11.31
C SER A 3 26.36 -3.39 11.36
N LYS A 4 25.75 -3.73 12.51
CA LYS A 4 24.28 -3.60 12.67
C LYS A 4 23.79 -2.17 12.42
N GLU A 5 24.56 -1.17 12.86
CA GLU A 5 24.20 0.24 12.71
C GLU A 5 24.31 0.71 11.25
N GLU A 6 25.36 0.27 10.55
CA GLU A 6 25.55 0.55 9.13
C GLU A 6 24.45 -0.10 8.28
N LYS A 7 24.07 -1.35 8.58
CA LYS A 7 22.93 -2.04 7.93
C LYS A 7 21.62 -1.26 8.11
N LYS A 8 21.39 -0.70 9.31
CA LYS A 8 20.21 0.13 9.61
C LYS A 8 20.21 1.44 8.81
N LYS A 9 21.37 2.10 8.71
CA LYS A 9 21.56 3.31 7.89
C LYS A 9 21.30 3.04 6.41
N LEU A 10 21.90 1.99 5.86
CA LEU A 10 21.69 1.55 4.47
C LEU A 10 20.23 1.20 4.20
N ARG A 11 19.53 0.55 5.14
CA ARG A 11 18.10 0.25 5.01
C ARG A 11 17.25 1.52 4.94
N LYS A 12 17.56 2.51 5.76
CA LYS A 12 16.84 3.79 5.80
C LYS A 12 17.03 4.55 4.47
N ASP A 13 18.27 4.65 4.00
CA ASP A 13 18.60 5.26 2.70
C ASP A 13 17.88 4.55 1.54
N PHE A 14 17.95 3.21 1.49
CA PHE A 14 17.25 2.42 0.49
C PHE A 14 15.75 2.71 0.45
N ASN A 15 15.09 2.72 1.61
CA ASN A 15 13.64 2.95 1.69
C ASN A 15 13.26 4.39 1.30
N GLN A 16 14.12 5.36 1.57
CA GLN A 16 13.93 6.75 1.14
C GLN A 16 14.02 6.84 -0.38
N LYS A 17 15.07 6.27 -0.99
CA LYS A 17 15.25 6.20 -2.45
C LYS A 17 14.11 5.44 -3.13
N LEU A 18 13.68 4.33 -2.57
CA LEU A 18 12.53 3.55 -3.07
C LEU A 18 11.28 4.41 -3.19
N ARG A 19 10.95 5.18 -2.15
CA ARG A 19 9.78 6.07 -2.18
C ARG A 19 9.93 7.20 -3.19
N GLY A 20 11.12 7.80 -3.27
CA GLY A 20 11.43 8.84 -4.25
C GLY A 20 11.27 8.34 -5.69
N LYS A 21 11.96 7.24 -6.03
CA LYS A 21 11.90 6.61 -7.36
C LYS A 21 10.52 6.14 -7.75
N LEU A 22 9.76 5.57 -6.81
CA LEU A 22 8.39 5.16 -7.06
C LEU A 22 7.49 6.36 -7.41
N LYS A 23 7.65 7.47 -6.69
CA LYS A 23 6.91 8.70 -6.96
C LYS A 23 7.29 9.30 -8.32
N GLU A 24 8.58 9.51 -8.55
CA GLU A 24 9.12 10.05 -9.82
C GLU A 24 8.64 9.22 -11.03
N THR A 25 8.75 7.89 -10.94
CA THR A 25 8.35 6.99 -12.03
C THR A 25 6.84 7.01 -12.23
N TYR A 26 6.04 7.04 -11.16
CA TYR A 26 4.59 7.15 -11.27
C TYR A 26 4.15 8.46 -11.94
N GLU A 27 4.74 9.59 -11.56
CA GLU A 27 4.43 10.91 -12.11
C GLU A 27 4.79 10.95 -13.61
N ARG A 28 5.99 10.49 -13.97
CA ARG A 28 6.40 10.36 -15.38
C ARG A 28 5.42 9.52 -16.21
N PHE A 29 5.03 8.34 -15.70
CA PHE A 29 4.05 7.49 -16.39
C PHE A 29 2.65 8.12 -16.49
N CYS A 30 2.27 8.98 -15.52
CA CYS A 30 1.03 9.75 -15.61
C CYS A 30 1.09 10.77 -16.76
N ASP A 31 2.24 11.42 -16.95
CA ASP A 31 2.45 12.39 -18.02
C ASP A 31 2.45 11.69 -19.40
N GLU A 32 3.11 10.53 -19.50
CA GLU A 32 3.23 9.76 -20.75
C GLU A 32 1.91 9.08 -21.20
N HIS A 33 1.15 8.53 -20.27
CA HIS A 33 -0.02 7.69 -20.59
C HIS A 33 -1.37 8.27 -20.17
N GLY A 34 -1.35 9.37 -19.41
CA GLY A 34 -2.52 9.98 -18.80
C GLY A 34 -2.95 9.26 -17.52
N ILE A 35 -3.39 10.07 -16.53
CA ILE A 35 -3.80 9.58 -15.21
C ILE A 35 -4.81 8.43 -15.29
N LYS A 36 -5.82 8.49 -16.16
CA LYS A 36 -6.88 7.47 -16.26
C LYS A 36 -6.38 6.08 -16.69
N ARG A 37 -5.22 5.99 -17.33
CA ARG A 37 -4.69 4.73 -17.89
C ARG A 37 -3.48 4.20 -17.12
N VAL A 38 -2.86 5.02 -16.28
CA VAL A 38 -1.60 4.69 -15.59
C VAL A 38 -1.68 3.44 -14.71
N ALA A 39 -2.87 3.12 -14.18
CA ALA A 39 -3.10 1.90 -13.40
C ALA A 39 -2.72 0.62 -14.15
N ARG A 40 -2.87 0.61 -15.49
CA ARG A 40 -2.47 -0.52 -16.35
C ARG A 40 -0.96 -0.72 -16.39
N CYS A 41 -0.19 0.30 -16.04
CA CYS A 41 1.27 0.31 -16.06
C CYS A 41 1.90 0.06 -14.68
N PHE A 42 1.14 -0.18 -13.60
CA PHE A 42 1.71 -0.35 -12.25
C PHE A 42 2.78 -1.45 -12.17
N SER A 43 2.59 -2.56 -12.88
CA SER A 43 3.59 -3.63 -12.95
C SER A 43 4.89 -3.18 -13.62
N LEU A 44 4.80 -2.32 -14.65
CA LEU A 44 5.97 -1.74 -15.33
C LEU A 44 6.68 -0.72 -14.44
N ILE A 45 5.92 0.17 -13.80
CA ILE A 45 6.44 1.15 -12.84
C ILE A 45 7.23 0.45 -11.73
N MET A 46 6.67 -0.58 -11.11
CA MET A 46 7.37 -1.34 -10.06
C MET A 46 8.63 -2.03 -10.59
N LYS A 47 8.57 -2.63 -11.79
CA LYS A 47 9.74 -3.29 -12.40
C LYS A 47 10.86 -2.29 -12.67
N GLU A 48 10.53 -1.11 -13.15
CA GLU A 48 11.52 -0.07 -13.43
C GLU A 48 12.17 0.45 -12.14
N VAL A 49 11.39 0.67 -11.08
CA VAL A 49 11.92 1.09 -9.77
C VAL A 49 12.84 0.03 -9.17
N GLU A 50 12.50 -1.26 -9.33
CA GLU A 50 13.37 -2.37 -8.92
C GLU A 50 14.71 -2.34 -9.66
N GLU A 51 14.66 -2.14 -10.98
CA GLU A 51 15.84 -2.06 -11.84
C GLU A 51 16.74 -0.88 -11.46
N GLN A 52 16.16 0.29 -11.18
CA GLN A 52 16.88 1.48 -10.73
C GLN A 52 17.61 1.29 -9.39
N LEU A 53 17.16 0.35 -8.54
CA LEU A 53 17.68 0.14 -7.18
C LEU A 53 18.38 -1.21 -6.99
N LYS A 54 18.48 -2.04 -8.03
CA LYS A 54 19.01 -3.41 -7.95
C LYS A 54 20.44 -3.50 -7.42
N ASN A 55 21.24 -2.45 -7.64
CA ASN A 55 22.65 -2.36 -7.25
C ASN A 55 22.86 -1.58 -5.94
N HIS A 56 21.79 -1.27 -5.20
CA HIS A 56 21.94 -0.52 -3.96
C HIS A 56 22.67 -1.35 -2.88
N PRO A 57 23.68 -0.80 -2.16
CA PRO A 57 24.52 -1.56 -1.22
C PRO A 57 23.73 -2.28 -0.12
N PHE A 58 22.62 -1.69 0.33
CA PHE A 58 21.69 -2.36 1.26
C PHE A 58 21.30 -3.78 0.82
N LEU A 59 21.06 -4.03 -0.48
CA LEU A 59 20.64 -5.34 -0.97
C LEU A 59 21.74 -6.40 -0.87
N GLU A 60 23.00 -5.99 -0.85
CA GLU A 60 24.13 -6.89 -0.65
C GLU A 60 24.24 -7.38 0.79
N THR A 61 23.65 -6.65 1.73
CA THR A 61 23.59 -7.03 3.15
C THR A 61 22.51 -8.07 3.47
N LEU A 62 21.75 -8.52 2.47
CA LEU A 62 20.63 -9.43 2.61
C LEU A 62 21.01 -10.83 2.16
N GLU A 63 20.64 -11.82 2.96
CA GLU A 63 20.77 -13.24 2.62
C GLU A 63 19.80 -13.63 1.49
N ASP A 64 18.55 -13.17 1.56
CA ASP A 64 17.54 -13.37 0.51
C ASP A 64 17.05 -12.03 -0.06
N ARG A 65 17.64 -11.65 -1.20
CA ARG A 65 17.25 -10.45 -1.94
C ARG A 65 15.84 -10.56 -2.50
N GLU A 66 15.44 -11.75 -2.95
CA GLU A 66 14.15 -11.93 -3.61
C GLU A 66 12.99 -11.85 -2.62
N GLN A 67 13.11 -12.47 -1.44
CA GLN A 67 12.14 -12.32 -0.35
C GLN A 67 12.00 -10.86 0.07
N SER A 68 13.12 -10.13 0.13
CA SER A 68 13.11 -8.69 0.42
C SER A 68 12.35 -7.87 -0.63
N TRP A 69 12.51 -8.20 -1.91
CA TRP A 69 11.75 -7.57 -2.99
C TRP A 69 10.28 -7.96 -2.97
N ARG A 70 9.95 -9.22 -2.66
CA ARG A 70 8.55 -9.69 -2.54
C ARG A 70 7.76 -8.84 -1.55
N ALA A 71 8.31 -8.56 -0.36
CA ALA A 71 7.66 -7.71 0.63
C ALA A 71 7.49 -6.26 0.14
N ARG A 72 8.53 -5.68 -0.50
CA ARG A 72 8.48 -4.31 -1.01
C ARG A 72 7.49 -4.11 -2.14
N ARG A 73 7.37 -5.09 -3.04
CA ARG A 73 6.39 -5.04 -4.15
C ARG A 73 4.95 -4.92 -3.66
N GLY A 74 4.62 -5.55 -2.52
CA GLY A 74 3.31 -5.35 -1.87
C GLY A 74 3.12 -3.89 -1.47
N GLY A 75 4.08 -3.34 -0.72
CA GLY A 75 4.03 -1.94 -0.29
C GLY A 75 4.06 -0.92 -1.43
N MET A 76 4.77 -1.21 -2.54
CA MET A 76 4.76 -0.37 -3.75
C MET A 76 3.38 -0.38 -4.40
N LEU A 77 2.76 -1.55 -4.57
CA LEU A 77 1.42 -1.65 -5.16
C LEU A 77 0.38 -0.93 -4.30
N GLU A 78 0.39 -1.13 -2.98
CA GLU A 78 -0.47 -0.39 -2.05
C GLU A 78 -0.31 1.11 -2.20
N TRP A 79 0.94 1.60 -2.28
CA TRP A 79 1.22 3.01 -2.44
C TRP A 79 0.71 3.55 -3.78
N LEU A 80 0.93 2.80 -4.87
CA LEU A 80 0.45 3.17 -6.21
C LEU A 80 -1.08 3.24 -6.26
N VAL A 81 -1.76 2.24 -5.72
CA VAL A 81 -3.23 2.23 -5.64
C VAL A 81 -3.72 3.41 -4.81
N GLN A 82 -3.16 3.62 -3.61
CA GLN A 82 -3.53 4.73 -2.75
C GLN A 82 -3.33 6.07 -3.46
N LYS A 83 -2.14 6.32 -4.00
CA LYS A 83 -1.82 7.58 -4.69
C LYS A 83 -2.74 7.81 -5.88
N HIS A 84 -3.06 6.76 -6.63
CA HIS A 84 -3.88 6.85 -7.83
C HIS A 84 -5.35 7.16 -7.54
N ILE A 85 -5.93 6.59 -6.48
CA ILE A 85 -7.35 6.78 -6.17
C ILE A 85 -7.61 7.94 -5.20
N SER A 86 -6.66 8.28 -4.32
CA SER A 86 -6.89 9.27 -3.26
C SER A 86 -7.30 10.63 -3.79
N ASP A 87 -6.63 11.12 -4.83
CA ASP A 87 -6.92 12.43 -5.41
C ASP A 87 -8.32 12.45 -6.05
N TRP A 88 -8.68 11.40 -6.80
CA TRP A 88 -10.01 11.26 -7.40
C TRP A 88 -11.13 11.16 -6.35
N VAL A 89 -10.95 10.29 -5.35
CA VAL A 89 -11.90 10.09 -4.25
C VAL A 89 -12.12 11.41 -3.49
N SER A 90 -11.05 12.16 -3.23
CA SER A 90 -11.14 13.45 -2.54
C SER A 90 -11.82 14.52 -3.38
N GLN A 91 -11.42 14.69 -4.64
CA GLN A 91 -11.87 15.80 -5.48
C GLN A 91 -13.27 15.57 -6.07
N THR A 92 -13.63 14.32 -6.38
CA THR A 92 -14.90 13.99 -7.03
C THR A 92 -15.99 13.65 -6.02
N LEU A 93 -15.64 12.97 -4.92
CA LEU A 93 -16.63 12.46 -3.96
C LEU A 93 -16.61 13.20 -2.61
N GLY A 94 -15.61 14.06 -2.37
CA GLY A 94 -15.43 14.72 -1.06
C GLY A 94 -15.09 13.73 0.06
N LEU A 95 -14.54 12.56 -0.28
CA LEU A 95 -14.23 11.48 0.67
C LEU A 95 -12.73 11.40 0.95
N ARG A 96 -12.36 10.77 2.06
CA ARG A 96 -10.95 10.52 2.40
C ARG A 96 -10.58 9.07 2.15
N CYS A 97 -9.43 8.86 1.51
CA CYS A 97 -8.81 7.55 1.35
C CYS A 97 -7.49 7.49 2.13
N ALA A 98 -7.35 6.52 3.04
CA ALA A 98 -6.15 6.38 3.88
C ALA A 98 -5.78 4.92 4.13
N LYS A 99 -4.52 4.66 4.46
CA LYS A 99 -4.10 3.33 4.93
C LYS A 99 -4.78 2.99 6.24
N PHE A 100 -5.19 1.73 6.40
CA PHE A 100 -5.75 1.23 7.65
C PHE A 100 -4.66 1.00 8.71
N THR A 101 -4.11 2.10 9.24
CA THR A 101 -3.09 2.07 10.28
C THR A 101 -3.34 3.17 11.30
N LYS A 102 -2.89 2.97 12.55
CA LYS A 102 -2.94 4.02 13.59
C LYS A 102 -2.25 5.31 13.15
N GLY A 103 -1.13 5.21 12.42
CA GLY A 103 -0.39 6.37 11.95
C GLY A 103 -1.14 7.20 10.91
N SER A 104 -1.82 6.54 9.97
CA SER A 104 -2.57 7.23 8.91
C SER A 104 -3.93 7.74 9.36
N LEU A 105 -4.63 6.99 10.22
CA LEU A 105 -5.98 7.34 10.68
C LEU A 105 -6.00 8.19 11.96
N ARG A 106 -4.91 8.19 12.75
CA ARG A 106 -4.77 8.95 14.00
C ARG A 106 -6.01 8.74 14.89
N LYS A 107 -6.68 9.83 15.30
CA LYS A 107 -7.89 9.82 16.13
C LYS A 107 -9.07 9.07 15.53
N ASN A 108 -9.09 8.84 14.21
CA ASN A 108 -10.17 8.13 13.53
C ASN A 108 -9.94 6.60 13.52
N TYR A 109 -8.78 6.10 13.96
CA TYR A 109 -8.44 4.68 13.83
C TYR A 109 -9.47 3.76 14.52
N ASP A 110 -9.82 4.04 15.77
CA ASP A 110 -10.76 3.19 16.52
C ASP A 110 -12.17 3.27 15.93
N ARG A 111 -12.64 4.46 15.50
CA ARG A 111 -13.91 4.63 14.79
C ARG A 111 -13.98 3.84 13.48
N VAL A 112 -12.89 3.84 12.69
CA VAL A 112 -12.82 3.02 11.48
C VAL A 112 -12.83 1.54 11.85
N LYS A 113 -11.99 1.13 12.81
CA LYS A 113 -11.87 -0.27 13.24
C LYS A 113 -13.22 -0.83 13.70
N GLU A 114 -14.00 -0.06 14.44
CA GLU A 114 -15.34 -0.44 14.91
C GLU A 114 -16.34 -0.67 13.78
N GLN A 115 -16.26 0.09 12.68
CA GLN A 115 -17.14 -0.08 11.52
C GLN A 115 -16.67 -1.17 10.55
N VAL A 116 -15.37 -1.48 10.54
CA VAL A 116 -14.76 -2.46 9.64
C VAL A 116 -14.74 -3.87 10.24
N GLN A 117 -14.70 -4.01 11.56
CA GLN A 117 -14.69 -5.32 12.21
C GLN A 117 -15.97 -6.11 11.94
N VAL A 118 -15.81 -7.42 11.75
CA VAL A 118 -16.89 -8.40 11.67
C VAL A 118 -17.01 -9.08 13.04
N ARG A 119 -18.23 -9.20 13.57
CA ARG A 119 -18.48 -9.93 14.81
C ARG A 119 -18.68 -11.41 14.50
N ILE A 120 -17.85 -12.26 15.11
CA ILE A 120 -17.97 -13.72 15.09
C ILE A 120 -18.15 -14.16 16.54
N GLY A 121 -19.40 -14.45 16.93
CA GLY A 121 -19.75 -14.67 18.33
C GLY A 121 -19.47 -13.44 19.20
N ASP A 122 -18.66 -13.62 20.25
CA ASP A 122 -18.21 -12.59 21.19
C ASP A 122 -16.97 -11.81 20.70
N LYS A 123 -16.36 -12.21 19.59
CA LYS A 123 -15.10 -11.63 19.09
C LYS A 123 -15.31 -10.72 17.90
N GLY A 124 -14.64 -9.57 17.91
CA GLY A 124 -14.49 -8.70 16.74
C GLY A 124 -13.24 -9.04 15.96
N VAL A 125 -13.38 -9.38 14.68
CA VAL A 125 -12.28 -9.69 13.78
C VAL A 125 -12.22 -8.64 12.68
N VAL A 126 -11.04 -8.02 12.52
CA VAL A 126 -10.82 -7.06 11.44
C VAL A 126 -10.36 -7.82 10.20
N PRO A 127 -11.04 -7.69 9.05
CA PRO A 127 -10.61 -8.31 7.80
C PRO A 127 -9.28 -7.74 7.31
N ASP A 128 -8.71 -8.39 6.30
CA ASP A 128 -7.45 -7.95 5.67
C ASP A 128 -7.68 -6.65 4.85
N VAL A 129 -7.54 -5.52 5.54
CA VAL A 129 -7.80 -4.17 5.02
C VAL A 129 -6.49 -3.40 4.87
N ASP A 130 -6.21 -2.96 3.64
CA ASP A 130 -5.04 -2.15 3.32
C ASP A 130 -5.40 -0.66 3.32
N LEU A 131 -6.51 -0.29 2.67
CA LEU A 131 -7.01 1.09 2.58
C LEU A 131 -8.48 1.18 3.03
N VAL A 132 -8.86 2.34 3.54
CA VAL A 132 -10.24 2.69 3.88
C VAL A 132 -10.65 3.99 3.21
N VAL A 133 -11.88 4.01 2.71
CA VAL A 133 -12.54 5.20 2.18
C VAL A 133 -13.67 5.59 3.13
N PHE A 134 -13.62 6.82 3.63
CA PHE A 134 -14.56 7.30 4.65
C PHE A 134 -14.92 8.77 4.46
N GLN A 135 -16.11 9.13 4.92
CA GLN A 135 -16.57 10.50 5.12
C GLN A 135 -16.28 10.93 6.56
N GLU A 136 -15.89 12.18 6.79
CA GLU A 136 -15.61 12.67 8.15
C GLU A 136 -16.88 13.13 8.86
N GLU A 137 -17.82 13.76 8.17
CA GLU A 137 -19.08 14.23 8.75
C GLU A 137 -20.31 13.98 7.85
N PRO A 138 -21.32 13.20 8.33
CA PRO A 138 -21.22 12.33 9.50
C PRO A 138 -20.16 11.24 9.26
N PHE A 139 -19.46 10.83 10.31
CA PHE A 139 -18.37 9.87 10.15
C PHE A 139 -18.86 8.49 9.72
N ARG A 140 -18.44 8.07 8.53
CA ARG A 140 -18.88 6.80 7.94
C ARG A 140 -17.79 6.20 7.07
N VAL A 141 -17.43 4.94 7.34
CA VAL A 141 -16.64 4.11 6.42
C VAL A 141 -17.56 3.64 5.30
N LEU A 142 -17.17 3.93 4.07
CA LEU A 142 -17.97 3.66 2.87
C LEU A 142 -17.41 2.48 2.08
N ALA A 143 -16.09 2.31 2.10
CA ALA A 143 -15.44 1.17 1.45
C ALA A 143 -14.14 0.80 2.17
N VAL A 144 -13.78 -0.47 2.04
CA VAL A 144 -12.48 -1.01 2.41
C VAL A 144 -11.85 -1.63 1.17
N LEU A 145 -10.54 -1.48 1.01
CA LEU A 145 -9.80 -2.08 -0.10
C LEU A 145 -8.71 -2.99 0.44
N SER A 146 -8.65 -4.18 -0.14
CA SER A 146 -7.56 -5.14 0.04
C SER A 146 -6.74 -5.18 -1.26
N VAL A 147 -5.48 -4.77 -1.20
CA VAL A 147 -4.60 -4.62 -2.36
C VAL A 147 -3.64 -5.81 -2.43
N LYS A 148 -3.88 -6.72 -3.38
CA LYS A 148 -3.09 -7.94 -3.52
C LYS A 148 -2.38 -8.00 -4.86
N LYS A 149 -1.07 -8.30 -4.84
CA LYS A 149 -0.24 -8.46 -6.06
C LYS A 149 -0.63 -9.68 -6.88
N LYS A 150 -1.05 -10.77 -6.22
CA LYS A 150 -1.51 -12.00 -6.85
C LYS A 150 -2.71 -12.52 -6.07
N PHE A 151 -3.77 -12.85 -6.78
CA PHE A 151 -4.87 -13.65 -6.26
C PHE A 151 -4.38 -15.10 -6.22
N ARG A 152 -3.86 -15.54 -5.07
CA ARG A 152 -3.62 -16.96 -4.79
C ARG A 152 -4.75 -17.45 -3.86
N GLU A 153 -4.49 -18.41 -2.96
CA GLU A 153 -5.42 -18.86 -1.90
C GLU A 153 -6.05 -17.71 -1.09
N ARG A 154 -5.43 -16.54 -1.06
CA ARG A 154 -5.93 -15.30 -0.42
C ARG A 154 -7.24 -14.77 -1.03
N ILE A 155 -7.61 -15.19 -2.24
CA ILE A 155 -8.94 -14.85 -2.77
C ILE A 155 -10.06 -15.47 -1.93
N ALA A 156 -9.85 -16.66 -1.35
CA ALA A 156 -10.80 -17.29 -0.44
C ALA A 156 -10.91 -16.50 0.87
N GLN A 157 -9.80 -15.93 1.36
CA GLN A 157 -9.81 -15.05 2.54
C GLN A 157 -10.56 -13.75 2.27
N VAL A 158 -10.35 -13.10 1.11
CA VAL A 158 -11.09 -11.89 0.73
C VAL A 158 -12.58 -12.19 0.47
N ALA A 159 -12.89 -13.31 -0.20
CA ALA A 159 -14.25 -13.76 -0.44
C ALA A 159 -14.99 -14.07 0.87
N TYR A 160 -14.32 -14.69 1.85
CA TYR A 160 -14.90 -14.95 3.17
C TYR A 160 -15.42 -13.68 3.84
N TRP A 161 -14.72 -12.55 3.69
CA TRP A 161 -15.18 -11.26 4.22
C TRP A 161 -16.28 -10.60 3.41
N THR A 162 -16.42 -10.96 2.13
CA THR A 162 -17.39 -10.35 1.21
C THR A 162 -18.77 -10.99 1.34
N VAL A 163 -18.84 -12.25 1.80
CA VAL A 163 -20.09 -12.93 2.17
C VAL A 163 -20.54 -12.39 3.53
N LYS A 164 -21.07 -11.17 3.52
CA LYS A 164 -21.73 -10.53 4.65
C LYS A 164 -23.24 -10.63 4.50
#